data_AF-A0A7X7KZM3-F1
#
_entry.id   AF-A0A7X7KZM3-F1
#
_cell.length_a   1.000
_cell.length_b   1.000
_cell.length_c   1.000
_cell.angle_alpha   90.00
_cell.angle_beta   90.00
_cell.angle_gamma   90.00
#
_symmetry.space_group_name_H-M   'P 1'
#
loop_
_entity.id
_entity.type
_entity.pdbx_description
1 polymer ?
#
loop_
_entity_poly.entity_id
_entity_poly.type
_entity_poly.pdbx_seq_one_letter_code
_entity_poly.pdbx_strand_id
1 'polypeptide(L)'
;CGWGDQVALSMWLEGVGPEGRAVAYNTQGLHERWIRRLERAGVPFGTVIVDAGWSPAGTLQPKRANWPDLKAFTRRQHEAGRRVLLWLATWLCEGLPDKWCIFADGVKLTADPTNPEYRAFLRKQVQHLISPDGLDADGFKIDQLAHCPSERRPRGGVPCGQGHDSPSPQPMVPAGRGWGCELLHQLQQDIYDAAKSVKPDCLITSSTVHPYFHDTLDMVRLHDMGHVAQDIFAAMGARADLARAALPGKLIDTDDWVHTDYDLWMRYTSGSRQLGVPCIFYSERFMINWRAEPATRSIPLRDLRKIAAAWRR
;
A
#
# COMPACT_ATOMS: atom_id res chain seq x y z
N CYS A 1 -9.07 2.40 0.26
CA CYS A 1 -7.65 2.83 0.16
C CYS A 1 -7.61 4.18 -0.55
N GLY A 2 -6.66 5.06 -0.22
CA GLY A 2 -6.59 6.41 -0.82
C GLY A 2 -5.96 6.51 -2.21
N TRP A 3 -5.27 5.47 -2.71
CA TRP A 3 -4.44 5.58 -3.93
C TRP A 3 -5.22 5.95 -5.20
N GLY A 4 -6.42 5.36 -5.41
CA GLY A 4 -7.37 5.70 -6.48
C GLY A 4 -7.65 7.18 -6.58
N ASP A 5 -8.15 7.73 -5.50
CA ASP A 5 -8.47 9.15 -5.43
C ASP A 5 -7.23 10.04 -5.55
N GLN A 6 -6.07 9.63 -5.01
CA GLN A 6 -4.81 10.39 -5.16
C GLN A 6 -4.40 10.53 -6.62
N VAL A 7 -4.35 9.42 -7.37
CA VAL A 7 -3.98 9.41 -8.79
C VAL A 7 -5.03 10.12 -9.63
N ALA A 8 -6.32 9.85 -9.41
CA ALA A 8 -7.38 10.49 -10.19
C ALA A 8 -7.41 12.01 -9.95
N LEU A 9 -7.10 12.46 -8.72
CA LEU A 9 -7.03 13.88 -8.39
C LEU A 9 -5.80 14.54 -9.02
N SER A 10 -4.62 13.91 -8.97
CA SER A 10 -3.41 14.46 -9.60
C SER A 10 -3.60 14.64 -11.10
N MET A 11 -4.20 13.65 -11.77
CA MET A 11 -4.49 13.71 -13.19
C MET A 11 -5.54 14.76 -13.53
N TRP A 12 -6.52 15.00 -12.66
CA TRP A 12 -7.54 16.01 -12.90
C TRP A 12 -7.00 17.44 -12.75
N LEU A 13 -6.12 17.67 -11.77
CA LEU A 13 -5.59 19.01 -11.48
C LEU A 13 -4.42 19.38 -12.41
N GLU A 14 -3.58 18.42 -12.76
CA GLU A 14 -2.34 18.65 -13.49
C GLU A 14 -2.32 18.06 -14.91
N GLY A 15 -3.40 17.38 -15.31
CA GLY A 15 -3.46 16.63 -16.57
C GLY A 15 -2.65 15.33 -16.55
N VAL A 16 -2.65 14.63 -17.69
CA VAL A 16 -1.88 13.40 -17.93
C VAL A 16 -0.41 13.52 -17.52
N GLY A 17 0.12 12.51 -16.82
CA GLY A 17 1.54 12.41 -16.51
C GLY A 17 1.88 11.23 -15.60
N PRO A 18 3.08 11.20 -14.96
CA PRO A 18 3.52 10.03 -14.21
C PRO A 18 2.68 9.80 -12.95
N GLU A 19 2.38 8.52 -12.68
CA GLU A 19 1.59 8.07 -11.52
C GLU A 19 2.20 8.53 -10.19
N GLY A 20 3.53 8.51 -10.09
CA GLY A 20 4.25 8.90 -8.87
C GLY A 20 3.95 10.32 -8.36
N ARG A 21 3.36 11.21 -9.17
CA ARG A 21 2.89 12.53 -8.69
C ARG A 21 1.79 12.42 -7.63
N ALA A 22 1.03 11.33 -7.63
CA ALA A 22 -0.08 11.09 -6.72
C ALA A 22 0.33 11.11 -5.24
N VAL A 23 1.59 10.79 -4.92
CA VAL A 23 2.10 10.84 -3.53
C VAL A 23 1.97 12.23 -2.90
N ALA A 24 1.98 13.30 -3.71
CA ALA A 24 1.78 14.67 -3.24
C ALA A 24 0.35 14.91 -2.72
N TYR A 25 -0.63 14.15 -3.23
CA TYR A 25 -2.05 14.23 -2.89
C TYR A 25 -2.44 13.35 -1.70
N ASN A 26 -1.46 12.66 -1.10
CA ASN A 26 -1.64 11.98 0.17
C ASN A 26 -1.65 13.01 1.31
N THR A 27 -2.81 13.64 1.57
CA THR A 27 -2.98 14.66 2.61
C THR A 27 -4.16 14.35 3.52
N GLN A 28 -4.11 14.86 4.75
CA GLN A 28 -5.19 14.66 5.73
C GLN A 28 -6.54 15.21 5.24
N GLY A 29 -6.56 16.43 4.70
CA GLY A 29 -7.80 17.09 4.26
C GLY A 29 -8.49 16.37 3.10
N LEU A 30 -7.72 15.77 2.19
CA LEU A 30 -8.27 14.97 1.09
C LEU A 30 -8.85 13.65 1.59
N HIS A 31 -8.16 12.94 2.49
CA HIS A 31 -8.70 11.72 3.09
C HIS A 31 -10.00 11.98 3.85
N GLU A 32 -10.07 13.06 4.63
CA GLU A 32 -11.30 13.46 5.33
C GLU A 32 -12.44 13.80 4.35
N ARG A 33 -12.14 14.41 3.19
CA ARG A 33 -13.12 14.69 2.13
C ARG A 33 -13.67 13.40 1.52
N TRP A 34 -12.79 12.45 1.18
CA TRP A 34 -13.17 11.17 0.60
C TRP A 34 -14.00 10.32 1.57
N ILE A 35 -13.59 10.28 2.84
CA ILE A 35 -14.34 9.63 3.92
C ILE A 35 -15.76 10.20 4.03
N ARG A 36 -15.92 11.53 4.12
CA ARG A 36 -17.25 12.18 4.17
C ARG A 36 -18.11 11.84 2.96
N ARG A 37 -17.49 11.68 1.79
CA ARG A 37 -18.20 11.32 0.56
C ARG A 37 -18.72 9.88 0.60
N LEU A 38 -17.89 8.94 1.07
CA LEU A 38 -18.28 7.53 1.27
C LEU A 38 -19.37 7.39 2.35
N GLU A 39 -19.25 8.15 3.46
CA GLU A 39 -20.29 8.25 4.50
C GLU A 39 -21.62 8.75 3.93
N ARG A 40 -21.60 9.83 3.14
CA ARG A 40 -22.81 10.37 2.49
C ARG A 40 -23.45 9.38 1.51
N ALA A 41 -22.66 8.49 0.92
CA ALA A 41 -23.15 7.42 0.06
C ALA A 41 -23.61 6.17 0.85
N GLY A 42 -23.32 6.11 2.16
CA GLY A 42 -23.69 4.99 3.03
C GLY A 42 -22.84 3.74 2.81
N VAL A 43 -21.63 3.87 2.25
CA VAL A 43 -20.71 2.74 2.03
C VAL A 43 -20.27 2.17 3.39
N PRO A 44 -20.44 0.85 3.63
CA PRO A 44 -20.11 0.26 4.93
C PRO A 44 -18.62 -0.09 5.03
N PHE A 45 -17.76 0.90 5.22
CA PHE A 45 -16.32 0.69 5.39
C PHE A 45 -15.89 0.80 6.87
N GLY A 46 -15.09 -0.17 7.32
CA GLY A 46 -14.53 -0.22 8.68
C GLY A 46 -13.04 0.11 8.75
N THR A 47 -12.34 0.19 7.62
CA THR A 47 -10.90 0.41 7.57
C THR A 47 -10.55 1.51 6.57
N VAL A 48 -9.66 2.42 6.99
CA VAL A 48 -9.08 3.46 6.16
C VAL A 48 -7.60 3.12 5.95
N ILE A 49 -7.20 2.99 4.69
CA ILE A 49 -5.78 2.81 4.33
C ILE A 49 -5.25 4.17 3.86
N VAL A 50 -4.34 4.73 4.65
CA VAL A 50 -3.54 5.89 4.26
C VAL A 50 -2.39 5.37 3.39
N ASP A 51 -2.53 5.54 2.08
CA ASP A 51 -1.65 4.91 1.11
C ASP A 51 -0.32 5.67 0.93
N ALA A 52 0.44 5.41 -0.14
CA ALA A 52 1.76 6.00 -0.36
C ALA A 52 1.77 7.54 -0.27
N GLY A 53 2.81 8.09 0.37
CA GLY A 53 3.03 9.55 0.49
C GLY A 53 2.84 10.15 1.89
N TRP A 54 2.30 9.39 2.86
CA TRP A 54 2.20 9.86 4.25
C TRP A 54 3.58 9.97 4.92
N SER A 55 4.49 9.05 4.61
CA SER A 55 5.90 9.12 4.97
C SER A 55 6.75 9.30 3.71
N PRO A 56 7.64 10.31 3.66
CA PRO A 56 8.38 10.61 2.45
C PRO A 56 9.60 9.70 2.24
N ALA A 57 10.02 8.93 3.25
CA ALA A 57 11.36 8.38 3.31
C ALA A 57 11.44 7.07 4.11
N GLY A 58 12.59 6.38 4.05
CA GLY A 58 12.87 5.17 4.83
C GLY A 58 12.88 5.37 6.34
N THR A 59 12.83 6.62 6.80
CA THR A 59 12.73 6.99 8.22
C THR A 59 11.35 6.72 8.83
N LEU A 60 10.32 6.47 8.01
CA LEU A 60 8.95 6.18 8.45
C LEU A 60 8.32 7.27 9.33
N GLN A 61 8.67 8.53 9.05
CA GLN A 61 8.13 9.70 9.74
C GLN A 61 7.00 10.35 8.92
N PRO A 62 5.88 10.79 9.52
CA PRO A 62 4.85 11.51 8.80
C PRO A 62 5.35 12.83 8.20
N LYS A 63 4.98 13.10 6.95
CA LYS A 63 5.20 14.39 6.30
C LYS A 63 4.24 15.43 6.87
N ARG A 64 4.68 16.19 7.89
CA ARG A 64 3.85 17.16 8.64
C ARG A 64 3.13 18.20 7.76
N ALA A 65 3.70 18.59 6.63
CA ALA A 65 3.04 19.50 5.69
C ALA A 65 1.76 18.90 5.08
N ASN A 66 1.73 17.58 4.86
CA ASN A 66 0.58 16.86 4.31
C ASN A 66 -0.33 16.30 5.43
N TRP A 67 0.29 15.91 6.54
CA TRP A 67 -0.31 15.27 7.70
C TRP A 67 0.08 16.03 8.96
N PRO A 68 -0.55 17.19 9.22
CA PRO A 68 -0.21 18.03 10.38
C PRO A 68 -0.43 17.28 11.70
N ASP A 69 -1.42 16.39 11.76
CA ASP A 69 -1.69 15.55 12.93
C ASP A 69 -2.30 14.19 12.54
N LEU A 70 -1.45 13.27 12.07
CA LEU A 70 -1.85 11.90 11.72
C LEU A 70 -2.36 11.11 12.95
N LYS A 71 -1.82 11.39 14.15
CA LYS A 71 -2.29 10.74 15.39
C LYS A 71 -3.74 11.13 15.69
N ALA A 72 -4.06 12.43 15.65
CA ALA A 72 -5.43 12.87 15.86
C ALA A 72 -6.38 12.40 14.74
N PHE A 73 -5.89 12.27 13.51
CA PHE A 73 -6.66 11.63 12.44
C PHE A 73 -7.03 10.19 12.78
N THR A 74 -6.05 9.38 13.22
CA THR A 74 -6.28 8.00 13.66
C THR A 74 -7.29 7.93 14.79
N ARG A 75 -7.12 8.75 15.84
CA ARG A 75 -8.08 8.83 16.96
C ARG A 75 -9.50 9.13 16.49
N ARG A 76 -9.69 10.09 15.58
CA ARG A 76 -11.03 10.40 15.02
C ARG A 76 -11.63 9.23 14.24
N GLN A 77 -10.81 8.42 13.58
CA GLN A 77 -11.29 7.19 12.94
C GLN A 77 -11.68 6.14 13.97
N HIS A 78 -10.92 5.98 15.05
CA HIS A 78 -11.28 5.09 16.17
C HIS A 78 -12.58 5.50 16.84
N GLU A 79 -12.78 6.80 17.12
CA GLU A 79 -14.03 7.36 17.65
C GLU A 79 -15.23 7.08 16.74
N ALA A 80 -15.01 6.98 15.43
CA ALA A 80 -16.00 6.60 14.43
C ALA A 80 -16.14 5.07 14.24
N GLY A 81 -15.48 4.25 15.07
CA GLY A 81 -15.52 2.79 15.01
C GLY A 81 -14.72 2.18 13.85
N ARG A 82 -13.76 2.92 13.29
CA ARG A 82 -12.92 2.49 12.15
C ARG A 82 -11.50 2.21 12.58
N ARG A 83 -10.78 1.48 11.73
CA ARG A 83 -9.35 1.18 11.86
C ARG A 83 -8.54 1.93 10.82
N VAL A 84 -7.28 2.25 11.12
CA VAL A 84 -6.35 2.94 10.21
C VAL A 84 -5.15 2.06 9.93
N LEU A 85 -4.95 1.71 8.65
CA LEU A 85 -3.72 1.06 8.19
C LEU A 85 -2.83 2.10 7.50
N LEU A 86 -1.54 2.00 7.73
CA LEU A 86 -0.54 2.80 7.03
C LEU A 86 0.12 1.97 5.94
N TRP A 87 0.28 2.55 4.76
CA TRP A 87 1.08 1.92 3.71
C TRP A 87 2.56 1.95 4.08
N LEU A 88 3.26 0.83 3.91
CA LEU A 88 4.69 0.70 4.10
C LEU A 88 5.32 0.14 2.83
N ALA A 89 6.11 0.95 2.13
CA ALA A 89 6.98 0.41 1.09
C ALA A 89 8.15 -0.33 1.73
N THR A 90 8.42 -1.52 1.20
CA THR A 90 9.69 -2.17 1.40
C THR A 90 10.82 -1.40 0.71
N TRP A 91 12.06 -1.57 1.20
CA TRP A 91 13.31 -1.13 0.55
C TRP A 91 13.66 0.36 0.62
N LEU A 92 12.83 1.21 1.22
CA LEU A 92 13.08 2.66 1.25
C LEU A 92 14.35 3.02 2.02
N CYS A 93 15.26 3.75 1.36
CA CYS A 93 16.55 4.16 1.93
C CYS A 93 16.72 5.66 2.13
N GLU A 94 15.78 6.48 1.66
CA GLU A 94 15.86 7.93 1.80
C GLU A 94 15.89 8.31 3.29
N GLY A 95 16.76 9.26 3.64
CA GLY A 95 16.97 9.70 5.03
C GLY A 95 17.68 8.69 5.94
N LEU A 96 17.98 7.47 5.48
CA LEU A 96 18.74 6.50 6.27
C LEU A 96 20.26 6.71 6.15
N PRO A 97 21.03 6.47 7.22
CA PRO A 97 22.49 6.35 7.15
C PRO A 97 22.96 5.40 6.06
N ASP A 98 24.05 5.75 5.37
CA ASP A 98 24.61 4.93 4.29
C ASP A 98 24.96 3.52 4.74
N LYS A 99 25.51 3.37 5.96
CA LYS A 99 25.83 2.05 6.52
C LYS A 99 24.63 1.10 6.64
N TRP A 100 23.40 1.61 6.59
CA TRP A 100 22.15 0.83 6.67
C TRP A 100 21.57 0.49 5.29
N CYS A 101 22.29 0.80 4.22
CA CYS A 101 21.80 0.66 2.85
C CYS A 101 22.72 -0.25 2.03
N ILE A 102 22.14 -0.88 1.01
CA ILE A 102 22.88 -1.63 0.01
C ILE A 102 23.35 -0.67 -1.08
N PHE A 103 24.61 -0.80 -1.47
CA PHE A 103 25.23 -0.03 -2.55
C PHE A 103 25.63 -0.92 -3.72
N ALA A 104 25.62 -0.35 -4.92
CA ALA A 104 26.36 -0.87 -6.06
C ALA A 104 27.11 0.31 -6.70
N ASP A 105 28.44 0.20 -6.81
CA ASP A 105 29.28 1.21 -7.49
C ASP A 105 29.08 2.64 -6.97
N GLY A 106 29.06 2.78 -5.64
CA GLY A 106 28.83 4.06 -4.97
C GLY A 106 27.39 4.58 -5.03
N VAL A 107 26.48 3.92 -5.74
CA VAL A 107 25.06 4.27 -5.80
C VAL A 107 24.30 3.59 -4.67
N LYS A 108 23.65 4.38 -3.81
CA LYS A 108 22.73 3.88 -2.77
C LYS A 108 21.47 3.33 -3.43
N LEU A 109 21.17 2.06 -3.19
CA LEU A 109 20.05 1.37 -3.83
C LEU A 109 18.84 1.29 -2.89
N THR A 110 18.95 0.52 -1.82
CA THR A 110 17.83 0.20 -0.93
C THR A 110 18.30 0.15 0.51
N ALA A 111 17.36 0.15 1.46
CA ALA A 111 17.69 -0.25 2.82
C ALA A 111 18.20 -1.70 2.83
N ASP A 112 19.00 -2.04 3.84
CA ASP A 112 19.63 -3.35 3.98
C ASP A 112 19.06 -4.12 5.18
N PRO A 113 18.07 -5.01 4.99
CA PRO A 113 17.54 -5.86 6.05
C PRO A 113 18.56 -6.83 6.65
N THR A 114 19.75 -7.01 6.06
CA THR A 114 20.82 -7.81 6.69
C THR A 114 21.61 -7.03 7.74
N ASN A 115 21.49 -5.69 7.77
CA ASN A 115 22.17 -4.85 8.74
C ASN A 115 21.43 -4.84 10.11
N PRO A 116 22.06 -5.28 11.21
CA PRO A 116 21.39 -5.38 12.51
C PRO A 116 20.96 -4.04 13.10
N GLU A 117 21.70 -2.95 12.83
CA GLU A 117 21.34 -1.61 13.31
C GLU A 117 20.12 -1.07 12.56
N TYR A 118 20.03 -1.29 11.24
CA TYR A 118 18.84 -0.94 10.46
C TYR A 118 17.61 -1.67 10.98
N ARG A 119 17.72 -2.98 11.22
CA ARG A 119 16.63 -3.80 11.76
C ARG A 119 16.17 -3.29 13.12
N ALA A 120 17.11 -2.94 14.01
CA ALA A 120 16.78 -2.36 15.32
C ALA A 120 16.03 -1.02 15.18
N PHE A 121 16.47 -0.16 14.26
CA PHE A 121 15.77 1.09 13.92
C PHE A 121 14.36 0.82 13.38
N LEU A 122 14.22 -0.08 12.40
CA LEU A 122 12.94 -0.42 11.78
C LEU A 122 11.94 -0.92 12.82
N ARG A 123 12.34 -1.86 13.69
CA ARG A 123 11.46 -2.39 14.74
C ARG A 123 10.99 -1.28 15.68
N LYS A 124 11.89 -0.38 16.10
CA LYS A 124 11.54 0.77 16.95
C LYS A 124 10.53 1.70 16.25
N GLN A 125 10.73 1.96 14.96
CA GLN A 125 9.80 2.78 14.17
C GLN A 125 8.43 2.11 14.06
N VAL A 126 8.39 0.83 13.71
CA VAL A 126 7.14 0.05 13.65
C VAL A 126 6.39 0.05 14.98
N GLN A 127 7.11 -0.18 16.09
CA GLN A 127 6.52 -0.12 17.43
C GLN A 127 5.92 1.25 17.73
N HIS A 128 6.61 2.34 17.36
CA HIS A 128 6.09 3.69 17.52
C HIS A 128 4.84 3.94 16.65
N LEU A 129 4.82 3.49 15.39
CA LEU A 129 3.66 3.69 14.51
C LEU A 129 2.39 2.98 15.05
N ILE A 130 2.55 1.80 15.66
CA ILE A 130 1.45 1.00 16.19
C ILE A 130 1.05 1.41 17.61
N SER A 131 1.98 1.93 18.42
CA SER A 131 1.70 2.17 19.84
C SER A 131 0.67 3.29 20.05
N PRO A 132 -0.15 3.19 21.13
CA PRO A 132 -1.08 4.25 21.52
C PRO A 132 -0.39 5.61 21.77
N ASP A 133 0.86 5.58 22.23
CA ASP A 133 1.66 6.78 22.47
C ASP A 133 2.22 7.38 21.18
N GLY A 134 2.42 6.59 20.13
CA GLY A 134 2.81 7.06 18.81
C GLY A 134 1.60 7.38 17.93
N LEU A 135 1.42 6.70 16.80
CA LEU A 135 0.32 7.01 15.86
C LEU A 135 -0.94 6.17 16.07
N ASP A 136 -0.87 5.17 16.95
CA ASP A 136 -1.94 4.22 17.23
C ASP A 136 -2.53 3.55 15.98
N ALA A 137 -1.70 3.34 14.95
CA ALA A 137 -2.15 2.66 13.75
C ALA A 137 -2.61 1.23 14.08
N ASP A 138 -3.57 0.72 13.30
CA ASP A 138 -4.15 -0.61 13.48
C ASP A 138 -3.48 -1.66 12.58
N GLY A 139 -2.37 -1.30 11.93
CA GLY A 139 -1.60 -2.22 11.11
C GLY A 139 -1.06 -1.56 9.83
N PHE A 140 -0.64 -2.40 8.88
CA PHE A 140 0.08 -1.97 7.70
C PHE A 140 -0.39 -2.65 6.42
N LYS A 141 -0.36 -1.88 5.33
CA LYS A 141 -0.33 -2.42 3.96
C LYS A 141 1.12 -2.43 3.48
N ILE A 142 1.75 -3.60 3.48
CA ILE A 142 3.12 -3.78 2.99
C ILE A 142 3.11 -3.93 1.46
N ASP A 143 3.87 -3.08 0.78
CA ASP A 143 3.86 -2.96 -0.67
C ASP A 143 5.28 -2.87 -1.25
N GLN A 144 5.38 -2.86 -2.59
CA GLN A 144 6.65 -2.77 -3.35
C GLN A 144 7.60 -3.96 -3.18
N LEU A 145 7.03 -5.13 -2.87
CA LEU A 145 7.75 -6.40 -2.68
C LEU A 145 8.62 -6.77 -3.89
N ALA A 146 8.13 -6.49 -5.11
CA ALA A 146 8.81 -6.76 -6.38
C ALA A 146 10.08 -5.92 -6.61
N HIS A 147 10.35 -4.94 -5.75
CA HIS A 147 11.58 -4.15 -5.74
C HIS A 147 12.68 -4.76 -4.88
N CYS A 148 12.53 -6.04 -4.48
CA CYS A 148 13.60 -6.78 -3.82
C CYS A 148 14.94 -6.60 -4.56
N PRO A 149 16.03 -6.27 -3.83
CA PRO A 149 17.39 -6.25 -4.35
C PRO A 149 17.72 -7.43 -5.26
N SER A 150 18.30 -7.14 -6.42
CA SER A 150 18.68 -8.14 -7.42
C SER A 150 19.85 -7.64 -8.26
N GLU A 151 20.86 -8.51 -8.45
CA GLU A 151 22.04 -8.20 -9.27
C GLU A 151 21.71 -8.12 -10.77
N ARG A 152 20.61 -8.74 -11.23
CA ARG A 152 20.22 -8.71 -12.65
C ARG A 152 19.80 -7.33 -13.11
N ARG A 153 19.21 -6.55 -12.19
CA ARG A 153 18.74 -5.18 -12.45
C ARG A 153 18.75 -4.43 -11.11
N PRO A 154 19.92 -3.98 -10.65
CA PRO A 154 20.01 -3.25 -9.40
C PRO A 154 19.20 -1.97 -9.52
N ARG A 155 18.26 -1.77 -8.61
CA ARG A 155 17.35 -0.63 -8.61
C ARG A 155 17.49 0.11 -7.31
N GLY A 156 17.60 1.43 -7.41
CA GLY A 156 17.61 2.32 -6.26
C GLY A 156 16.52 3.37 -6.34
N GLY A 157 16.35 4.14 -5.26
CA GLY A 157 15.56 5.36 -5.29
C GLY A 157 14.22 5.32 -4.56
N VAL A 158 13.46 6.39 -4.76
CA VAL A 158 12.24 6.76 -4.03
C VAL A 158 11.05 5.93 -4.54
N PRO A 159 10.03 5.63 -3.70
CA PRO A 159 8.91 4.77 -4.11
C PRO A 159 8.05 5.40 -5.21
N CYS A 160 7.15 4.57 -5.77
CA CYS A 160 6.07 4.97 -6.69
C CYS A 160 6.58 5.47 -8.06
N GLY A 161 7.39 4.65 -8.73
CA GLY A 161 7.84 4.93 -10.10
C GLY A 161 8.98 5.94 -10.21
N GLN A 162 9.59 6.33 -9.10
CA GLN A 162 10.76 7.21 -9.05
C GLN A 162 12.08 6.45 -8.82
N GLY A 163 12.07 5.14 -9.01
CA GLY A 163 13.26 4.31 -8.97
C GLY A 163 14.18 4.61 -10.15
N HIS A 164 15.48 4.48 -9.93
CA HIS A 164 16.50 4.49 -10.97
C HIS A 164 17.11 3.09 -11.09
N ASP A 165 17.34 2.64 -12.31
CA ASP A 165 18.22 1.50 -12.55
C ASP A 165 19.67 1.94 -12.29
N SER A 166 20.45 1.12 -11.60
CA SER A 166 21.90 1.28 -11.62
C SER A 166 22.41 0.67 -12.93
N PRO A 167 23.15 1.42 -13.76
CA PRO A 167 23.78 0.88 -14.95
C PRO A 167 25.02 0.03 -14.63
N SER A 168 25.36 -0.13 -13.35
CA SER A 168 26.66 -0.69 -12.97
C SER A 168 26.72 -2.22 -13.12
N PRO A 169 27.81 -2.75 -13.69
CA PRO A 169 28.07 -4.19 -13.71
C PRO A 169 28.62 -4.72 -12.38
N GLN A 170 28.85 -3.86 -11.37
CA GLN A 170 29.41 -4.26 -10.08
C GLN A 170 28.37 -4.93 -9.17
N PRO A 171 28.78 -5.92 -8.35
CA PRO A 171 27.86 -6.60 -7.44
C PRO A 171 27.36 -5.66 -6.35
N MET A 172 26.18 -5.97 -5.83
CA MET A 172 25.60 -5.29 -4.68
C MET A 172 26.37 -5.67 -3.41
N VAL A 173 26.56 -4.73 -2.50
CA VAL A 173 27.31 -4.93 -1.25
C VAL A 173 26.37 -4.82 -0.03
N PRO A 174 25.72 -5.92 0.39
CA PRO A 174 24.99 -5.98 1.66
C PRO A 174 25.93 -6.17 2.85
N ALA A 175 25.47 -5.83 4.06
CA ALA A 175 26.18 -6.03 5.32
C ALA A 175 26.27 -7.51 5.73
N GLY A 176 25.31 -8.32 5.30
CA GLY A 176 25.22 -9.75 5.57
C GLY A 176 24.91 -10.60 4.32
N ARG A 177 24.57 -11.87 4.52
CA ARG A 177 24.47 -12.87 3.43
C ARG A 177 23.05 -13.13 2.91
N GLY A 178 22.03 -12.52 3.51
CA GLY A 178 20.62 -12.74 3.12
C GLY A 178 20.32 -12.19 1.72
N TRP A 179 19.53 -12.92 0.93
CA TRP A 179 19.22 -12.53 -0.45
C TRP A 179 17.83 -12.99 -0.91
N GLY A 180 17.30 -12.36 -1.96
CA GLY A 180 16.05 -12.77 -2.60
C GLY A 180 14.87 -12.88 -1.63
N CYS A 181 14.12 -13.98 -1.71
CA CYS A 181 12.97 -14.22 -0.84
C CYS A 181 13.31 -14.26 0.65
N GLU A 182 14.53 -14.69 1.03
CA GLU A 182 14.95 -14.70 2.42
C GLU A 182 15.14 -13.28 2.96
N LEU A 183 15.69 -12.39 2.14
CA LEU A 183 15.83 -10.98 2.50
C LEU A 183 14.48 -10.30 2.69
N LEU A 184 13.51 -10.60 1.81
CA LEU A 184 12.15 -10.10 1.93
C LEU A 184 11.44 -10.69 3.16
N HIS A 185 11.59 -11.98 3.43
CA HIS A 185 11.01 -12.63 4.60
C HIS A 185 11.53 -11.98 5.88
N GLN A 186 12.85 -11.83 6.01
CA GLN A 186 13.47 -11.18 7.15
C GLN A 186 12.94 -9.76 7.39
N LEU A 187 12.77 -8.96 6.31
CA LEU A 187 12.20 -7.62 6.41
C LEU A 187 10.74 -7.66 6.88
N GLN A 188 9.92 -8.53 6.29
CA GLN A 188 8.50 -8.63 6.66
C GLN A 188 8.32 -9.18 8.07
N GLN A 189 9.12 -10.16 8.48
CA GLN A 189 9.10 -10.72 9.83
C GLN A 189 9.43 -9.66 10.88
N ASP A 190 10.45 -8.83 10.64
CA ASP A 190 10.78 -7.74 11.56
C ASP A 190 9.65 -6.72 11.71
N ILE A 191 8.92 -6.42 10.62
CA ILE A 191 7.73 -5.56 10.66
C ILE A 191 6.60 -6.26 11.42
N TYR A 192 6.33 -7.52 11.09
CA TYR A 192 5.25 -8.32 11.69
C TYR A 192 5.45 -8.46 13.20
N ASP A 193 6.59 -8.99 13.64
CA ASP A 193 6.88 -9.24 15.06
C ASP A 193 6.87 -7.95 15.87
N ALA A 194 7.47 -6.88 15.33
CA ALA A 194 7.49 -5.59 16.02
C ALA A 194 6.07 -5.02 16.18
N ALA A 195 5.22 -5.11 15.15
CA ALA A 195 3.84 -4.65 15.23
C ALA A 195 3.01 -5.50 16.22
N LYS A 196 3.11 -6.83 16.12
CA LYS A 196 2.39 -7.78 16.97
C LYS A 196 2.82 -7.72 18.43
N SER A 197 4.07 -7.36 18.71
CA SER A 197 4.57 -7.14 20.07
C SER A 197 3.88 -5.97 20.80
N VAL A 198 3.34 -5.01 20.05
CA VAL A 198 2.66 -3.83 20.61
C VAL A 198 1.15 -3.98 20.57
N LYS A 199 0.61 -4.45 19.44
CA LYS A 199 -0.84 -4.64 19.22
C LYS A 199 -1.04 -5.99 18.53
N PRO A 200 -1.27 -7.08 19.29
CA PRO A 200 -1.40 -8.44 18.72
C PRO A 200 -2.50 -8.57 17.66
N ASP A 201 -3.55 -7.76 17.78
CA ASP A 201 -4.70 -7.70 16.88
C ASP A 201 -4.54 -6.71 15.72
N CYS A 202 -3.38 -6.04 15.56
CA CYS A 202 -3.12 -5.22 14.37
C CYS A 202 -3.13 -6.07 13.10
N LEU A 203 -3.51 -5.49 11.96
CA LEU A 203 -3.65 -6.19 10.69
C LEU A 203 -2.48 -5.92 9.76
N ILE A 204 -1.72 -6.96 9.43
CA ILE A 204 -0.65 -6.87 8.42
C ILE A 204 -1.15 -7.45 7.11
N THR A 205 -1.31 -6.61 6.08
CA THR A 205 -1.67 -7.04 4.73
C THR A 205 -0.48 -6.96 3.78
N SER A 206 -0.31 -7.98 2.94
CA SER A 206 0.77 -8.05 1.96
C SER A 206 0.35 -8.84 0.72
N SER A 207 1.05 -8.63 -0.40
CA SER A 207 0.81 -9.36 -1.65
C SER A 207 1.72 -10.59 -1.81
N THR A 208 2.33 -11.09 -0.73
CA THR A 208 3.23 -12.24 -0.76
C THR A 208 2.45 -13.56 -0.73
N VAL A 209 2.00 -14.05 -1.90
CA VAL A 209 1.25 -15.30 -2.03
C VAL A 209 2.19 -16.51 -2.11
N HIS A 210 2.87 -16.84 -1.00
CA HIS A 210 3.81 -17.96 -0.96
C HIS A 210 3.86 -18.57 0.45
N PRO A 211 3.82 -19.92 0.62
CA PRO A 211 3.73 -20.57 1.94
C PRO A 211 4.88 -20.21 2.90
N TYR A 212 6.06 -19.92 2.36
CA TYR A 212 7.22 -19.45 3.13
C TYR A 212 6.94 -18.20 3.99
N PHE A 213 5.96 -17.38 3.60
CA PHE A 213 5.60 -16.13 4.28
C PHE A 213 4.36 -16.28 5.18
N HIS A 214 3.96 -17.51 5.51
CA HIS A 214 2.78 -17.76 6.34
C HIS A 214 2.81 -17.09 7.73
N ASP A 215 3.98 -16.72 8.21
CA ASP A 215 4.26 -16.11 9.51
C ASP A 215 4.53 -14.59 9.44
N THR A 216 4.40 -13.95 8.27
CA THR A 216 4.72 -12.52 8.09
C THR A 216 3.53 -11.61 7.76
N LEU A 217 2.32 -12.18 7.61
CA LEU A 217 1.10 -11.42 7.30
C LEU A 217 -0.17 -12.09 7.85
N ASP A 218 -1.25 -11.32 7.97
CA ASP A 218 -2.57 -11.78 8.39
C ASP A 218 -3.57 -11.86 7.22
N MET A 219 -3.36 -11.01 6.20
CA MET A 219 -4.27 -10.86 5.06
C MET A 219 -3.49 -10.77 3.74
N VAL A 220 -3.92 -11.56 2.76
CA VAL A 220 -3.33 -11.64 1.43
C VAL A 220 -4.03 -10.65 0.51
N ARG A 221 -3.31 -9.66 -0.02
CA ARG A 221 -3.80 -8.77 -1.07
C ARG A 221 -3.69 -9.45 -2.43
N LEU A 222 -4.76 -9.46 -3.20
CA LEU A 222 -4.81 -10.05 -4.55
C LEU A 222 -4.03 -9.27 -5.62
N HIS A 223 -3.44 -8.14 -5.22
CA HIS A 223 -2.66 -7.23 -6.05
C HIS A 223 -3.48 -6.52 -7.13
N ASP A 224 -2.96 -5.41 -7.59
CA ASP A 224 -3.46 -4.57 -8.67
C ASP A 224 -3.93 -5.39 -9.88
N MET A 225 -5.06 -4.97 -10.45
CA MET A 225 -5.48 -5.45 -11.77
C MET A 225 -4.85 -4.62 -12.88
N GLY A 226 -4.67 -3.30 -12.69
CA GLY A 226 -3.91 -2.40 -13.58
C GLY A 226 -4.26 -2.52 -15.07
N HIS A 227 -3.71 -3.54 -15.73
CA HIS A 227 -4.26 -4.04 -16.99
C HIS A 227 -5.52 -4.90 -16.78
N VAL A 228 -6.66 -4.26 -17.04
CA VAL A 228 -7.98 -4.88 -16.99
C VAL A 228 -8.05 -6.16 -17.83
N ALA A 229 -8.19 -7.31 -17.16
CA ALA A 229 -8.55 -8.57 -17.83
C ALA A 229 -9.99 -8.52 -18.33
N GLN A 230 -10.26 -9.16 -19.48
CA GLN A 230 -11.62 -9.23 -20.04
C GLN A 230 -12.63 -9.83 -19.05
N ASP A 231 -12.22 -10.83 -18.28
CA ASP A 231 -12.97 -11.35 -17.15
C ASP A 231 -12.21 -11.13 -15.84
N ILE A 232 -12.51 -10.01 -15.19
CA ILE A 232 -11.89 -9.64 -13.90
C ILE A 232 -12.22 -10.63 -12.78
N PHE A 233 -13.39 -11.25 -12.79
CA PHE A 233 -13.76 -12.21 -11.74
C PHE A 233 -13.08 -13.56 -11.95
N ALA A 234 -12.88 -14.00 -13.19
CA ALA A 234 -12.05 -15.17 -13.45
C ALA A 234 -10.60 -14.92 -13.01
N ALA A 235 -10.02 -13.76 -13.37
CA ALA A 235 -8.65 -13.42 -13.00
C ALA A 235 -8.44 -13.29 -11.48
N MET A 236 -9.27 -12.47 -10.82
CA MET A 236 -9.17 -12.26 -9.37
C MET A 236 -9.63 -13.48 -8.58
N GLY A 237 -10.57 -14.27 -9.11
CA GLY A 237 -10.97 -15.57 -8.56
C GLY A 237 -9.81 -16.55 -8.54
N ALA A 238 -9.08 -16.69 -9.64
CA ALA A 238 -7.89 -17.53 -9.69
C ALA A 238 -6.80 -17.08 -8.69
N ARG A 239 -6.60 -15.76 -8.51
CA ARG A 239 -5.69 -15.24 -7.48
C ARG A 239 -6.18 -15.56 -6.05
N ALA A 240 -7.48 -15.45 -5.81
CA ALA A 240 -8.08 -15.81 -4.52
C ALA A 240 -7.94 -17.31 -4.22
N ASP A 241 -8.15 -18.17 -5.20
CA ASP A 241 -7.99 -19.62 -5.05
C ASP A 241 -6.52 -20.00 -4.78
N LEU A 242 -5.58 -19.37 -5.49
CA LEU A 242 -4.15 -19.53 -5.22
C LEU A 242 -3.80 -19.07 -3.80
N ALA A 243 -4.35 -17.94 -3.34
CA ALA A 243 -4.12 -17.43 -1.98
C ALA A 243 -4.63 -18.41 -0.92
N ARG A 244 -5.82 -18.99 -1.09
CA ARG A 244 -6.37 -20.00 -0.18
C ARG A 244 -5.54 -21.27 -0.15
N ALA A 245 -5.02 -21.69 -1.31
CA ALA A 245 -4.20 -22.90 -1.41
C ALA A 245 -2.80 -22.72 -0.80
N ALA A 246 -2.15 -21.58 -1.07
CA ALA A 246 -0.79 -21.29 -0.60
C ALA A 246 -0.75 -20.88 0.88
N LEU A 247 -1.78 -20.17 1.36
CA LEU A 247 -1.81 -19.55 2.69
C LEU A 247 -3.16 -19.82 3.37
N PRO A 248 -3.47 -21.08 3.71
CA PRO A 248 -4.75 -21.45 4.31
C PRO A 248 -4.97 -20.72 5.63
N GLY A 249 -6.19 -20.19 5.82
CA GLY A 249 -6.60 -19.47 7.02
C GLY A 249 -6.27 -17.97 7.03
N LYS A 250 -5.52 -17.45 6.05
CA LYS A 250 -5.31 -16.01 5.89
C LYS A 250 -6.53 -15.34 5.25
N LEU A 251 -6.83 -14.12 5.67
CA LEU A 251 -7.88 -13.30 5.05
C LEU A 251 -7.46 -12.91 3.63
N ILE A 252 -8.42 -12.51 2.81
CA ILE A 252 -8.16 -12.02 1.44
C ILE A 252 -8.60 -10.56 1.34
N ASP A 253 -7.69 -9.68 0.96
CA ASP A 253 -7.97 -8.31 0.52
C ASP A 253 -8.11 -8.32 -1.00
N THR A 254 -9.30 -7.96 -1.49
CA THR A 254 -9.62 -8.08 -2.91
C THR A 254 -8.92 -7.04 -3.76
N ASP A 255 -8.32 -6.02 -3.15
CA ASP A 255 -7.83 -4.85 -3.86
C ASP A 255 -8.95 -4.12 -4.63
N ASP A 256 -8.64 -2.95 -5.18
CA ASP A 256 -9.55 -2.22 -6.10
C ASP A 256 -8.78 -1.29 -7.05
N TRP A 257 -7.47 -1.52 -7.26
CA TRP A 257 -6.71 -0.81 -8.30
C TRP A 257 -7.08 -1.29 -9.71
N VAL A 258 -8.29 -0.90 -10.12
CA VAL A 258 -8.87 -1.04 -11.46
C VAL A 258 -8.98 0.36 -12.04
N HIS A 259 -8.47 0.60 -13.24
CA HIS A 259 -8.57 1.88 -13.94
C HIS A 259 -8.90 1.66 -15.41
N THR A 260 -9.10 2.74 -16.17
CA THR A 260 -9.37 2.75 -17.62
C THR A 260 -10.75 2.23 -18.04
N ASP A 261 -11.34 1.30 -17.29
CA ASP A 261 -12.69 0.78 -17.52
C ASP A 261 -13.59 1.04 -16.30
N TYR A 262 -14.48 2.02 -16.43
CA TYR A 262 -15.39 2.43 -15.35
C TYR A 262 -16.46 1.39 -15.06
N ASP A 263 -16.99 0.73 -16.09
CA ASP A 263 -18.08 -0.22 -15.92
C ASP A 263 -17.56 -1.52 -15.32
N LEU A 264 -16.34 -1.92 -15.71
CA LEU A 264 -15.69 -3.04 -15.08
C LEU A 264 -15.27 -2.75 -13.64
N TRP A 265 -14.74 -1.56 -13.33
CA TRP A 265 -14.50 -1.14 -11.96
C TRP A 265 -15.79 -1.23 -11.14
N MET A 266 -16.89 -0.60 -11.60
CA MET A 266 -18.18 -0.67 -10.92
C MET A 266 -18.67 -2.11 -10.70
N ARG A 267 -18.53 -2.99 -11.70
CA ARG A 267 -18.88 -4.40 -11.61
C ARG A 267 -18.01 -5.13 -10.59
N TYR A 268 -16.70 -4.89 -10.60
CA TYR A 268 -15.75 -5.54 -9.70
C TYR A 268 -15.93 -5.05 -8.26
N THR A 269 -15.84 -3.76 -8.00
CA THR A 269 -15.96 -3.18 -6.65
C THR A 269 -17.28 -3.57 -6.00
N SER A 270 -18.39 -3.62 -6.76
CA SER A 270 -19.69 -4.04 -6.22
C SER A 270 -19.73 -5.53 -5.87
N GLY A 271 -19.01 -6.39 -6.61
CA GLY A 271 -19.06 -7.84 -6.43
C GLY A 271 -17.87 -8.46 -5.70
N SER A 272 -16.81 -7.70 -5.42
CA SER A 272 -15.53 -8.21 -4.90
C SER A 272 -15.67 -8.92 -3.54
N ARG A 273 -16.70 -8.60 -2.76
CA ARG A 273 -17.07 -9.33 -1.52
C ARG A 273 -17.22 -10.85 -1.68
N GLN A 274 -17.46 -11.32 -2.91
CA GLN A 274 -17.56 -12.76 -3.21
C GLN A 274 -16.18 -13.45 -3.14
N LEU A 275 -15.10 -12.70 -3.24
CA LEU A 275 -13.72 -13.22 -3.23
C LEU A 275 -13.05 -13.04 -1.85
N GLY A 276 -13.36 -11.96 -1.14
CA GLY A 276 -12.73 -11.61 0.14
C GLY A 276 -13.26 -10.30 0.71
N VAL A 277 -12.45 -9.63 1.53
CA VAL A 277 -12.72 -8.30 2.08
C VAL A 277 -12.67 -7.27 0.94
N PRO A 278 -13.79 -6.61 0.61
CA PRO A 278 -13.82 -5.67 -0.49
C PRO A 278 -13.08 -4.38 -0.13
N CYS A 279 -12.41 -3.78 -1.12
CA CYS A 279 -11.80 -2.47 -1.01
C CYS A 279 -12.43 -1.51 -2.02
N ILE A 280 -12.37 -0.20 -1.73
CA ILE A 280 -12.70 0.85 -2.69
C ILE A 280 -11.55 1.84 -2.74
N PHE A 281 -11.08 2.14 -3.95
CA PHE A 281 -9.95 3.06 -4.16
C PHE A 281 -10.40 4.45 -4.61
N TYR A 282 -11.59 4.56 -5.20
CA TYR A 282 -12.12 5.80 -5.75
C TYR A 282 -13.43 6.19 -5.07
N SER A 283 -13.47 7.38 -4.50
CA SER A 283 -14.67 7.99 -3.93
C SER A 283 -15.17 9.15 -4.79
N GLU A 284 -14.29 9.88 -5.46
CA GLU A 284 -14.65 11.15 -6.09
C GLU A 284 -14.49 11.16 -7.61
N ARG A 285 -13.34 10.74 -8.10
CA ARG A 285 -13.03 10.67 -9.53
C ARG A 285 -12.45 9.31 -9.86
N PHE A 286 -12.80 8.80 -11.04
CA PHE A 286 -12.25 7.56 -11.56
C PHE A 286 -11.25 7.86 -12.67
N MET A 287 -10.17 7.10 -12.70
CA MET A 287 -9.10 7.20 -13.68
C MET A 287 -9.46 6.46 -14.98
N ILE A 288 -9.62 7.16 -16.10
CA ILE A 288 -10.07 6.57 -17.39
C ILE A 288 -9.01 6.55 -18.49
N ASN A 289 -8.03 7.45 -18.51
CA ASN A 289 -7.02 7.46 -19.57
C ASN A 289 -5.65 8.02 -19.14
N TRP A 290 -4.61 7.19 -19.16
CA TRP A 290 -3.23 7.55 -18.80
C TRP A 290 -2.49 8.38 -19.85
N ARG A 291 -3.06 8.58 -21.04
CA ARG A 291 -2.34 9.12 -22.19
C ARG A 291 -3.01 10.32 -22.83
N ALA A 292 -4.30 10.54 -22.58
CA ALA A 292 -5.03 11.65 -23.16
C ALA A 292 -6.14 12.16 -22.25
N GLU A 293 -6.55 13.41 -22.47
CA GLU A 293 -7.72 14.00 -21.82
C GLU A 293 -9.03 13.56 -22.50
N PRO A 294 -10.14 13.41 -21.75
CA PRO A 294 -10.21 13.53 -20.29
C PRO A 294 -9.53 12.35 -19.60
N ALA A 295 -8.57 12.63 -18.72
CA ALA A 295 -7.84 11.60 -17.97
C ALA A 295 -8.73 10.94 -16.91
N THR A 296 -9.69 11.69 -16.38
CA THR A 296 -10.57 11.26 -15.29
C THR A 296 -12.03 11.61 -15.54
N ARG A 297 -12.94 10.90 -14.87
CA ARG A 297 -14.36 11.23 -14.81
C ARG A 297 -14.86 11.32 -13.37
N SER A 298 -15.85 12.16 -13.13
CA SER A 298 -16.50 12.24 -11.80
C SER A 298 -17.30 10.96 -11.51
N ILE A 299 -17.24 10.48 -10.27
CA ILE A 299 -18.06 9.37 -9.76
C ILE A 299 -19.33 9.95 -9.13
N PRO A 300 -20.53 9.73 -9.69
CA PRO A 300 -21.78 10.18 -9.08
C PRO A 300 -22.04 9.50 -7.73
N LEU A 301 -22.62 10.21 -6.76
CA LEU A 301 -23.04 9.62 -5.47
C LEU A 301 -23.98 8.42 -5.64
N ARG A 302 -24.80 8.40 -6.71
CA ARG A 302 -25.68 7.27 -7.01
C ARG A 302 -24.92 5.97 -7.28
N ASP A 303 -23.70 6.05 -7.82
CA ASP A 303 -22.90 4.87 -8.14
C ASP A 303 -22.22 4.34 -6.86
N LEU A 304 -21.70 5.23 -6.00
CA LEU A 304 -21.25 4.84 -4.67
C LEU A 304 -22.36 4.18 -3.83
N ARG A 305 -23.61 4.66 -3.96
CA ARG A 305 -24.77 4.03 -3.30
C ARG A 305 -25.06 2.62 -3.83
N LYS A 306 -24.79 2.34 -5.11
CA LYS A 306 -24.91 0.97 -5.66
C LYS A 306 -23.86 0.05 -5.03
N ILE A 307 -22.61 0.53 -4.91
CA ILE A 307 -21.54 -0.20 -4.21
C ILE A 307 -21.95 -0.46 -2.75
N ALA A 308 -22.43 0.57 -2.05
CA ALA A 308 -22.92 0.46 -0.68
C ALA A 308 -24.04 -0.60 -0.54
N ALA A 309 -25.02 -0.60 -1.45
CA ALA A 309 -26.10 -1.57 -1.45
C ALA A 309 -25.59 -3.00 -1.71
N ALA A 310 -24.59 -3.15 -2.58
CA ALA A 310 -23.99 -4.46 -2.88
C ALA A 310 -23.20 -5.02 -1.69
N TRP A 311 -22.49 -4.17 -0.94
CA TRP A 311 -21.69 -4.60 0.21
C TRP A 311 -22.51 -4.96 1.45
N ARG A 312 -23.75 -4.45 1.57
CA ARG A 312 -24.66 -4.75 2.68
C ARG A 312 -25.45 -6.05 2.53
N ARG A 313 -25.56 -6.57 1.31
CA ARG A 313 -26.18 -7.89 1.04
C ARG A 313 -25.26 -9.01 1.51
#